data_AF-A0A9R1H2S0-F1
#
_entry.id   AF-A0A9R1H2S0-F1
#
_cell.length_a   1.000
_cell.length_b   1.000
_cell.length_c   1.000
_cell.angle_alpha   90.00
_cell.angle_beta   90.00
_cell.angle_gamma   90.00
#
_symmetry.space_group_name_H-M   'P 1'
#
loop_
_entity.id
_entity.type
_entity.pdbx_description
1 polymer ?
#
loop_
_entity_poly.entity_id
_entity_poly.type
_entity_poly.pdbx_seq_one_letter_code
_entity_poly.pdbx_strand_id
1 'polypeptide(L)'
;MPMLIPDDVRAKAEIYTGDAAGQEKTRLMLAETELPSGLLPLKDIIECGYVEETGFVWLKQKKRVDHYFAKAGRHVSYATEVSAIAEKGRLKKISGVKAKEMLIWVNLHEICVDDPPTGKLHCKAIGGLSRSFPVEAFEATDALPVPVTGRLKKKTEKESADQKDEKKKEEEAVAAKN
;
A
#
# COMPACT_ATOMS: atom_id res chain seq x y z
N MET A 1 3.17 13.88 -22.10
CA MET A 1 2.15 14.94 -21.92
C MET A 1 1.73 14.92 -20.46
N PRO A 2 1.64 16.07 -19.80
CA PRO A 2 1.07 16.14 -18.44
C PRO A 2 -0.39 15.72 -18.48
N MET A 3 -0.83 15.00 -17.46
CA MET A 3 -2.21 14.60 -17.25
C MET A 3 -3.03 15.85 -16.94
N LEU A 4 -3.92 16.17 -17.88
CA LEU A 4 -4.89 17.25 -17.75
C LEU A 4 -6.12 16.66 -17.05
N ILE A 5 -6.38 17.12 -15.83
CA ILE A 5 -7.62 16.85 -15.14
C ILE A 5 -8.57 18.00 -15.49
N PRO A 6 -9.75 17.73 -16.08
CA PRO A 6 -10.73 18.76 -16.41
C PRO A 6 -11.13 19.61 -15.20
N ASP A 7 -11.39 20.90 -15.39
CA ASP A 7 -11.70 21.83 -14.30
C ASP A 7 -12.98 21.46 -13.56
N ASP A 8 -13.97 20.88 -14.25
CA ASP A 8 -15.19 20.36 -13.65
C ASP A 8 -14.93 19.18 -12.69
N VAL A 9 -13.95 18.32 -13.02
CA VAL A 9 -13.52 17.22 -12.14
C VAL A 9 -12.76 17.79 -10.94
N ARG A 10 -11.87 18.77 -11.17
CA ARG A 10 -11.13 19.44 -10.09
C ARG A 10 -12.06 20.17 -9.12
N ALA A 11 -13.13 20.79 -9.61
CA ALA A 11 -14.10 21.51 -8.78
C ALA A 11 -14.90 20.59 -7.85
N LYS A 12 -15.08 19.32 -8.23
CA LYS A 12 -15.77 18.29 -7.44
C LYS A 12 -14.82 17.46 -6.57
N ALA A 13 -13.52 17.65 -6.72
CA ALA A 13 -12.53 16.85 -6.03
C ALA A 13 -12.06 17.51 -4.74
N GLU A 14 -11.79 16.70 -3.74
CA GLU A 14 -10.95 17.09 -2.63
C GLU A 14 -9.48 17.05 -3.08
N ILE A 15 -8.86 18.23 -3.18
CA ILE A 15 -7.47 18.36 -3.61
C ILE A 15 -6.58 18.66 -2.41
N TYR A 16 -5.60 17.80 -2.20
CA TYR A 16 -4.59 17.88 -1.16
C TYR A 16 -3.25 18.24 -1.82
N THR A 17 -2.54 19.19 -1.24
CA THR A 17 -1.22 19.61 -1.72
C THR A 17 -0.15 19.34 -0.68
N GLY A 18 1.01 18.89 -1.14
CA GLY A 18 2.15 18.55 -0.28
C GLY A 18 2.20 17.09 0.15
N ASP A 19 3.42 16.67 0.50
CA ASP A 19 3.78 15.26 0.67
C ASP A 19 3.07 14.60 1.86
N ALA A 20 3.07 15.26 3.03
CA ALA A 20 2.46 14.72 4.25
C ALA A 20 0.94 14.50 4.08
N ALA A 21 0.22 15.53 3.62
CA ALA A 21 -1.24 15.45 3.43
C ALA A 21 -1.61 14.43 2.33
N GLY A 22 -0.86 14.39 1.23
CA GLY A 22 -1.08 13.43 0.16
C GLY A 22 -0.88 11.99 0.61
N GLN A 23 0.17 11.71 1.39
CA GLN A 23 0.44 10.37 1.91
C GLN A 23 -0.62 9.92 2.91
N GLU A 24 -1.03 10.81 3.82
CA GLU A 24 -2.09 10.52 4.79
C GLU A 24 -3.42 10.21 4.09
N LYS A 25 -3.86 11.07 3.17
CA LYS A 25 -5.12 10.85 2.44
C LYS A 25 -5.07 9.60 1.57
N THR A 26 -3.94 9.31 0.94
CA THR A 26 -3.77 8.06 0.16
C THR A 26 -3.94 6.83 1.03
N ARG A 27 -3.35 6.81 2.25
CA ARG A 27 -3.51 5.70 3.19
C ARG A 27 -4.95 5.55 3.66
N LEU A 28 -5.62 6.66 3.96
CA LEU A 28 -7.03 6.65 4.36
C LEU A 28 -7.93 6.10 3.24
N MET A 29 -7.75 6.55 1.99
CA MET A 29 -8.49 6.04 0.84
C MET A 29 -8.25 4.54 0.62
N LEU A 30 -7.01 4.06 0.77
CA LEU A 30 -6.72 2.62 0.70
C LEU A 30 -7.44 1.84 1.81
N ALA A 31 -7.46 2.36 3.03
CA ALA A 31 -8.18 1.74 4.15
C ALA A 31 -9.70 1.71 3.91
N GLU A 32 -10.30 2.80 3.44
CA GLU A 32 -11.73 2.89 3.09
C GLU A 32 -12.12 1.92 1.96
N THR A 33 -11.19 1.70 1.02
CA THR A 33 -11.38 0.76 -0.09
C THR A 33 -10.95 -0.67 0.25
N GLU A 34 -10.63 -0.99 1.50
CA GLU A 34 -10.17 -2.32 1.94
C GLU A 34 -8.93 -2.84 1.18
N LEU A 35 -8.11 -1.92 0.68
CA LEU A 35 -6.84 -2.20 0.02
C LEU A 35 -5.67 -2.02 0.99
N PRO A 36 -4.59 -2.81 0.85
CA PRO A 36 -3.46 -2.74 1.76
C PRO A 36 -2.79 -1.36 1.74
N SER A 37 -2.46 -0.87 2.94
CA SER A 37 -2.01 0.51 3.19
C SER A 37 -0.69 0.90 2.51
N GLY A 38 0.16 -0.09 2.22
CA GLY A 38 1.46 0.09 1.57
C GLY A 38 1.44 -0.12 0.06
N LEU A 39 0.27 -0.28 -0.56
CA LEU A 39 0.13 -0.54 -2.00
C LEU A 39 0.69 0.61 -2.86
N LEU A 40 0.71 1.83 -2.32
CA LEU A 40 1.15 3.04 -3.00
C LEU A 40 2.28 3.72 -2.20
N PRO A 41 3.55 3.27 -2.31
CA PRO A 41 4.71 3.85 -1.63
C PRO A 41 5.18 5.14 -2.32
N LEU A 42 4.27 6.12 -2.40
CA LEU A 42 4.48 7.40 -3.06
C LEU A 42 5.39 8.31 -2.23
N LYS A 43 6.15 9.17 -2.90
CA LYS A 43 7.10 10.10 -2.28
C LYS A 43 7.07 11.43 -2.99
N ASP A 44 7.37 12.51 -2.28
CA ASP A 44 7.41 13.85 -2.84
C ASP A 44 6.10 14.20 -3.58
N ILE A 45 4.95 13.90 -2.95
CA ILE A 45 3.63 14.19 -3.53
C ILE A 45 3.46 15.71 -3.60
N ILE A 46 3.12 16.18 -4.80
CA ILE A 46 2.82 17.58 -5.10
C ILE A 46 1.33 17.82 -4.91
N GLU A 47 0.51 16.94 -5.48
CA GLU A 47 -0.94 17.06 -5.54
C GLU A 47 -1.57 15.68 -5.49
N CYS A 48 -2.62 15.51 -4.69
CA CYS A 48 -3.49 14.34 -4.67
C CYS A 48 -4.93 14.83 -4.78
N GLY A 49 -5.69 14.34 -5.74
CA GLY A 49 -7.11 14.67 -5.88
C GLY A 49 -7.97 13.42 -5.76
N TYR A 50 -9.11 13.54 -5.08
CA TYR A 50 -10.08 12.47 -4.94
C TYR A 50 -11.50 13.00 -5.16
N VAL A 51 -12.25 12.36 -6.05
CA VAL A 51 -13.65 12.68 -6.33
C VAL A 51 -14.51 11.61 -5.68
N GLU A 52 -15.09 11.94 -4.52
CA GLU A 52 -15.92 10.99 -3.74
C GLU A 52 -17.08 10.41 -4.56
N GLU A 53 -17.74 11.24 -5.39
CA GLU A 53 -18.89 10.84 -6.22
C GLU A 53 -18.56 9.69 -7.19
N THR A 54 -17.34 9.68 -7.74
CA THR A 54 -16.96 8.73 -8.80
C THR A 54 -15.87 7.74 -8.36
N GLY A 55 -15.24 7.98 -7.21
CA GLY A 55 -14.03 7.29 -6.77
C GLY A 55 -12.79 7.64 -7.60
N PHE A 56 -12.85 8.61 -8.53
CA PHE A 56 -11.70 8.97 -9.34
C PHE A 56 -10.61 9.61 -8.48
N VAL A 57 -9.41 9.04 -8.54
CA VAL A 57 -8.22 9.50 -7.81
C VAL A 57 -7.10 9.81 -8.79
N TRP A 58 -6.36 10.88 -8.51
CA TRP A 58 -5.11 11.16 -9.19
C TRP A 58 -4.04 11.65 -8.23
N LEU A 59 -2.79 11.30 -8.52
CA LEU A 59 -1.63 11.62 -7.71
C LEU A 59 -0.53 12.16 -8.61
N LYS A 60 0.07 13.27 -8.21
CA LYS A 60 1.23 13.89 -8.86
C LYS A 60 2.39 13.92 -7.89
N GLN A 61 3.54 13.42 -8.32
CA GLN A 61 4.78 13.38 -7.55
C GLN A 61 5.93 13.99 -8.35
N LYS A 62 6.94 14.53 -7.66
CA LYS A 62 8.07 15.23 -8.33
C LYS A 62 8.84 14.35 -9.29
N LYS A 63 9.00 13.06 -8.96
CA LYS A 63 9.81 12.11 -9.72
C LYS A 63 9.13 10.75 -9.75
N ARG A 64 9.40 9.99 -10.81
CA ARG A 64 9.08 8.56 -10.85
C ARG A 64 9.73 7.84 -9.67
N VAL A 65 9.01 6.90 -9.07
CA VAL A 65 9.49 6.05 -7.97
C VAL A 65 9.42 4.60 -8.41
N ASP A 66 10.53 3.89 -8.30
CA ASP A 66 10.57 2.44 -8.43
C ASP A 66 10.64 1.83 -7.02
N HIS A 67 9.77 0.87 -6.75
CA HIS A 67 9.69 0.17 -5.47
C HIS A 67 9.81 -1.34 -5.67
N TYR A 68 10.44 -2.00 -4.71
CA TYR A 68 10.53 -3.46 -4.66
C TYR A 68 9.74 -3.98 -3.46
N PHE A 69 8.61 -4.62 -3.72
CA PHE A 69 7.81 -5.29 -2.71
C PHE A 69 8.48 -6.62 -2.35
N ALA A 70 9.33 -6.62 -1.31
CA ALA A 70 10.12 -7.78 -0.93
C ALA A 70 9.26 -9.02 -0.63
N LYS A 71 8.14 -8.84 0.09
CA LYS A 71 7.19 -9.92 0.41
C LYS A 71 6.45 -10.46 -0.82
N ALA A 72 6.27 -9.65 -1.85
CA ALA A 72 5.65 -10.07 -3.12
C ALA A 72 6.69 -10.51 -4.17
N GLY A 73 7.99 -10.29 -3.91
CA GLY A 73 9.07 -10.55 -4.86
C GLY A 73 8.96 -9.73 -6.15
N ARG A 74 8.47 -8.48 -6.08
CA ARG A 74 8.06 -7.75 -7.29
C ARG A 74 8.56 -6.31 -7.38
N HIS A 75 9.08 -5.95 -8.55
CA HIS A 75 9.39 -4.56 -8.90
C HIS A 75 8.16 -3.86 -9.50
N VAL A 76 7.82 -2.71 -8.95
CA VAL A 76 6.74 -1.84 -9.41
C VAL A 76 7.27 -0.44 -9.59
N SER A 77 6.87 0.21 -10.67
CA SER A 77 7.25 1.55 -11.06
C SER A 77 6.01 2.43 -11.06
N TYR A 78 6.07 3.55 -10.34
CA TYR A 78 5.05 4.59 -10.27
C TYR A 78 5.55 5.83 -11.01
N ALA A 79 4.84 6.24 -12.05
CA ALA A 79 5.15 7.42 -12.85
C ALA A 79 4.98 8.71 -12.02
N THR A 80 5.36 9.86 -12.59
CA THR A 80 5.15 11.18 -11.96
C THR A 80 3.68 11.52 -11.80
N GLU A 81 2.81 10.92 -12.60
CA GLU A 81 1.37 11.09 -12.55
C GLU A 81 0.73 9.70 -12.58
N VAL A 82 -0.11 9.44 -11.59
CA VAL A 82 -0.83 8.17 -11.40
C VAL A 82 -2.31 8.49 -11.27
N SER A 83 -3.17 7.69 -11.88
CA SER A 83 -4.62 7.85 -11.75
C SER A 83 -5.31 6.48 -11.68
N ALA A 84 -6.44 6.43 -11.01
CA ALA A 84 -7.29 5.24 -10.93
C ALA A 84 -8.73 5.62 -10.59
N ILE A 85 -9.63 4.64 -10.68
CA ILE A 85 -10.96 4.70 -10.07
C ILE A 85 -10.94 3.75 -8.88
N ALA A 86 -11.08 4.31 -7.69
CA ALA A 86 -11.13 3.61 -6.42
C ALA A 86 -12.58 3.17 -6.13
N GLU A 87 -12.75 1.87 -5.98
CA GLU A 87 -14.00 1.23 -5.59
C GLU A 87 -13.71 0.36 -4.36
N LYS A 88 -14.77 -0.06 -3.65
CA LYS A 88 -14.62 -0.98 -2.53
C LYS A 88 -13.91 -2.27 -2.98
N GLY A 89 -12.77 -2.57 -2.36
CA GLY A 89 -11.92 -3.72 -2.64
C GLY A 89 -11.16 -3.67 -3.97
N ARG A 90 -11.18 -2.55 -4.72
CA ARG A 90 -10.70 -2.55 -6.11
C ARG A 90 -10.24 -1.18 -6.61
N LEU A 91 -9.14 -1.16 -7.36
CA LEU A 91 -8.71 -0.03 -8.19
C LEU A 91 -8.83 -0.42 -9.67
N LYS A 92 -9.56 0.36 -10.47
CA LYS A 92 -9.72 0.18 -11.91
C LYS A 92 -9.09 1.31 -12.71
N LYS A 93 -8.93 1.08 -14.01
CA LYS A 93 -8.42 2.06 -15.00
C LYS A 93 -7.11 2.70 -14.50
N ILE A 94 -6.26 1.88 -13.90
CA ILE A 94 -4.99 2.33 -13.35
C ILE A 94 -4.13 2.83 -14.51
N SER A 95 -3.55 4.01 -14.32
CA SER A 95 -2.57 4.61 -15.23
C SER A 95 -1.34 5.05 -14.45
N GLY A 96 -0.18 5.03 -15.11
CA GLY A 96 1.09 5.42 -14.49
C GLY A 96 1.72 4.37 -13.59
N VAL A 97 1.15 3.15 -13.47
CA VAL A 97 1.72 2.05 -12.69
C VAL A 97 2.16 0.92 -13.61
N LYS A 98 3.42 0.49 -13.46
CA LYS A 98 4.00 -0.64 -14.20
C LYS A 98 4.56 -1.68 -13.25
N ALA A 99 4.32 -2.95 -13.53
CA ALA A 99 4.96 -4.06 -12.83
C ALA A 99 5.99 -4.71 -13.76
N LYS A 100 7.13 -5.12 -13.21
CA LYS A 100 8.15 -5.84 -13.98
C LYS A 100 7.80 -7.31 -14.06
N GLU A 101 7.42 -7.80 -15.24
CA GLU A 101 7.22 -9.23 -15.50
C GLU A 101 8.40 -9.79 -16.28
N MET A 102 9.10 -10.76 -15.68
CA MET A 102 10.35 -11.29 -16.20
C MET A 102 11.32 -10.17 -16.63
N LEU A 103 11.48 -9.95 -17.94
CA LEU A 103 12.39 -8.96 -18.53
C LEU A 103 11.67 -7.67 -19.01
N ILE A 104 10.33 -7.62 -18.99
CA ILE A 104 9.54 -6.50 -19.53
C ILE A 104 8.73 -5.79 -18.46
N TRP A 105 8.51 -4.49 -18.65
CA TRP A 105 7.59 -3.70 -17.82
C TRP A 105 6.20 -3.71 -18.44
N VAL A 106 5.21 -4.20 -17.70
CA VAL A 106 3.81 -4.25 -18.12
C VAL A 106 2.98 -3.22 -17.36
N ASN A 107 2.08 -2.52 -18.04
CA ASN A 107 1.16 -1.58 -17.40
C ASN A 107 0.09 -2.36 -16.63
N LEU A 108 -0.12 -1.96 -15.39
CA LEU A 108 -1.20 -2.47 -14.57
C LEU A 108 -2.49 -1.68 -14.86
N HIS A 109 -3.62 -2.36 -15.01
CA HIS A 109 -4.90 -1.69 -15.30
C HIS A 109 -5.96 -1.90 -14.20
N GLU A 110 -5.83 -2.96 -13.40
CA GLU A 110 -6.74 -3.25 -12.30
C GLU A 110 -6.01 -3.94 -11.14
N ILE A 111 -6.39 -3.60 -9.91
CA ILE A 111 -6.04 -4.31 -8.68
C ILE A 111 -7.34 -4.62 -7.95
N CYS A 112 -7.55 -5.84 -7.48
CA CYS A 112 -8.74 -6.19 -6.70
C CYS A 112 -8.43 -7.20 -5.61
N VAL A 113 -9.14 -7.10 -4.49
CA VAL A 113 -9.20 -8.13 -3.44
C VAL A 113 -10.46 -8.97 -3.68
N ASP A 114 -10.43 -10.23 -3.27
CA ASP A 114 -11.60 -11.12 -3.36
C ASP A 114 -12.76 -10.61 -2.49
N ASP A 115 -14.00 -10.81 -2.94
CA ASP A 115 -15.21 -10.62 -2.15
C ASP A 115 -15.96 -11.97 -2.06
N PRO A 116 -16.02 -12.63 -0.90
CA PRO A 116 -15.53 -12.17 0.42
C PRO A 116 -13.98 -12.17 0.54
N PRO A 117 -13.39 -11.33 1.41
CA PRO A 117 -11.94 -11.21 1.56
C PRO A 117 -11.24 -12.51 1.97
N THR A 118 -10.54 -13.12 1.02
CA THR A 118 -9.74 -14.35 1.21
C THR A 118 -8.32 -14.06 1.72
N GLY A 119 -7.94 -12.78 1.78
CA GLY A 119 -6.55 -12.35 2.05
C GLY A 119 -5.65 -12.34 0.81
N LYS A 120 -6.22 -12.50 -0.39
CA LYS A 120 -5.50 -12.39 -1.67
C LYS A 120 -5.83 -11.09 -2.40
N LEU A 121 -4.79 -10.50 -2.96
CA LEU A 121 -4.83 -9.34 -3.84
C LEU A 121 -4.42 -9.77 -5.24
N HIS A 122 -5.21 -9.40 -6.24
CA HIS A 122 -5.01 -9.72 -7.65
C HIS A 122 -4.61 -8.47 -8.41
N CYS A 123 -3.49 -8.55 -9.12
CA CYS A 123 -2.98 -7.51 -10.01
C CYS A 123 -3.19 -7.95 -11.45
N LYS A 124 -3.99 -7.22 -12.21
CA LYS A 124 -4.24 -7.47 -13.64
C LYS A 124 -3.50 -6.44 -14.49
N ALA A 125 -2.63 -6.93 -15.36
CA ALA A 125 -1.90 -6.15 -16.34
C ALA A 125 -2.56 -6.20 -17.72
N ILE A 126 -2.24 -5.23 -18.56
CA ILE A 126 -2.68 -5.21 -19.96
C ILE A 126 -2.10 -6.44 -20.69
N GLY A 127 -2.90 -7.09 -21.53
CA GLY A 127 -2.51 -8.32 -22.24
C GLY A 127 -2.95 -9.62 -21.56
N GLY A 128 -3.92 -9.56 -20.63
CA GLY A 128 -4.54 -10.73 -20.01
C GLY A 128 -3.72 -11.37 -18.88
N LEU A 129 -2.60 -10.76 -18.50
CA LEU A 129 -1.75 -11.28 -17.45
C LEU A 129 -2.29 -10.87 -16.08
N SER A 130 -2.54 -11.86 -15.21
CA SER A 130 -3.00 -11.63 -13.85
C SER A 130 -2.11 -12.40 -12.88
N ARG A 131 -1.80 -11.77 -11.73
CA ARG A 131 -1.02 -12.38 -10.64
C ARG A 131 -1.71 -12.12 -9.32
N SER A 132 -1.69 -13.12 -8.45
CA SER A 132 -2.29 -13.05 -7.12
C SER A 132 -1.21 -13.14 -6.06
N PHE A 133 -1.37 -12.37 -5.00
CA PHE A 133 -0.40 -12.24 -3.92
C PHE A 133 -1.15 -12.14 -2.58
N PRO A 134 -0.53 -12.48 -1.44
CA PRO A 134 -1.13 -12.20 -0.15
C PRO A 134 -1.21 -10.68 0.10
N VAL A 135 -2.31 -10.20 0.66
CA VAL A 135 -2.53 -8.77 0.99
C VAL A 135 -1.40 -8.23 1.87
N GLU A 136 -0.94 -9.04 2.83
CA GLU A 136 0.17 -8.74 3.76
C GLU A 136 1.49 -8.38 3.08
N ALA A 137 1.65 -8.77 1.80
CA ALA A 137 2.84 -8.43 1.04
C ALA A 137 2.91 -6.96 0.63
N PHE A 138 1.80 -6.24 0.73
CA PHE A 138 1.66 -4.83 0.36
C PHE A 138 1.29 -3.95 1.54
N GLU A 139 1.34 -4.45 2.77
CA GLU A 139 1.13 -3.61 3.95
C GLU A 139 2.33 -2.70 4.21
N ALA A 140 2.07 -1.49 4.69
CA ALA A 140 3.12 -0.56 5.09
C ALA A 140 3.98 -1.20 6.20
N THR A 141 5.30 -1.14 6.05
CA THR A 141 6.24 -1.67 7.06
C THR A 141 6.49 -0.66 8.19
N ASP A 142 6.04 0.59 8.02
CA ASP A 142 6.18 1.65 9.01
C ASP A 142 4.95 1.67 9.95
N ALA A 143 5.20 1.40 11.22
CA ALA A 143 4.20 1.27 12.25
C ALA A 143 3.69 2.65 12.70
N LEU A 144 2.51 3.03 12.22
CA LEU A 144 1.54 3.75 13.06
C LEU A 144 0.27 2.90 13.13
N PRO A 145 -0.27 2.63 14.33
CA PRO A 145 -1.39 1.71 14.50
C PRO A 145 -2.67 2.39 14.02
N VAL A 146 -3.13 2.04 12.81
CA VAL A 146 -4.53 2.26 12.47
C VAL A 146 -5.29 1.07 13.05
N PRO A 147 -6.29 1.28 13.93
CA PRO A 147 -7.02 0.18 14.53
C PRO A 147 -7.80 -0.56 13.44
N VAL A 148 -7.31 -1.74 13.08
CA VAL A 148 -8.06 -2.71 12.28
C VAL A 148 -9.21 -3.21 13.16
N THR A 149 -10.36 -2.56 13.04
CA THR A 149 -11.59 -3.03 13.67
C THR A 149 -12.03 -4.33 13.01
N GLY A 150 -12.05 -5.40 13.80
CA GLY A 150 -13.02 -6.48 13.63
C GLY A 150 -12.57 -7.76 12.92
N ARG A 151 -11.69 -8.54 13.54
CA ARG A 151 -11.82 -10.02 13.49
C ARG A 151 -11.66 -10.63 14.88
N LEU A 152 -12.80 -10.74 15.56
CA LEU A 152 -12.95 -11.61 16.72
C LEU A 152 -12.84 -13.07 16.23
N LYS A 153 -11.71 -13.73 16.52
CA LYS A 153 -11.70 -15.19 16.69
C LYS A 153 -11.24 -15.50 18.11
N LYS A 154 -12.24 -15.63 18.97
CA LYS A 154 -12.17 -16.28 20.27
C LYS A 154 -11.68 -17.72 20.07
N LYS A 155 -10.53 -18.08 20.65
CA LYS A 155 -10.25 -19.47 21.08
C LYS A 155 -9.16 -19.46 22.17
N THR A 156 -9.67 -19.42 23.40
CA THR A 156 -9.33 -20.24 24.57
C THR A 156 -7.87 -20.31 25.02
N GLU A 157 -7.59 -19.61 26.12
CA GLU A 157 -6.52 -19.88 27.08
C GLU A 157 -6.60 -21.29 27.69
N LYS A 158 -5.43 -21.91 27.82
CA LYS A 158 -4.84 -22.55 29.01
C LYS A 158 -3.65 -23.40 28.54
N GLU A 159 -2.50 -23.52 29.17
CA GLU A 159 -1.85 -22.98 30.38
C GLU A 159 -0.44 -23.63 30.39
N SER A 160 0.42 -23.22 31.33
CA SER A 160 1.80 -23.66 31.66
C SER A 160 2.88 -22.93 30.85
N ALA A 161 3.62 -21.94 31.37
CA ALA A 161 4.32 -21.72 32.64
C ALA A 161 5.59 -22.56 32.82
N ASP A 162 6.70 -21.82 32.98
CA ASP A 162 7.93 -22.11 33.73
C ASP A 162 9.14 -22.77 33.03
N GLN A 163 10.12 -21.90 32.71
CA GLN A 163 11.60 -22.04 32.83
C GLN A 163 12.21 -20.92 31.96
N LYS A 164 12.57 -19.73 32.46
CA LYS A 164 13.55 -19.35 33.51
C LYS A 164 14.98 -19.80 33.20
N ASP A 165 15.86 -18.80 33.13
CA ASP A 165 17.32 -18.86 33.32
C ASP A 165 18.17 -19.63 32.29
N GLU A 166 18.72 -18.92 31.28
CA GLU A 166 20.16 -19.00 30.92
C GLU A 166 20.55 -18.01 29.80
N LYS A 167 20.64 -16.70 30.10
CA LYS A 167 21.62 -15.79 29.46
C LYS A 167 21.75 -14.45 30.18
N LYS A 168 22.02 -14.50 31.49
CA LYS A 168 22.46 -13.31 32.25
C LYS A 168 23.70 -13.69 33.05
N LYS A 169 24.79 -13.94 32.33
CA LYS A 169 26.11 -14.22 32.91
C LYS A 169 27.23 -13.93 31.91
N GLU A 170 27.28 -12.71 31.38
CA GLU A 170 28.46 -12.27 30.60
C GLU A 170 28.67 -10.74 30.58
N GLU A 171 28.28 -10.03 31.65
CA GLU A 171 28.54 -8.58 31.74
C GLU A 171 29.00 -8.12 33.14
N GLU A 172 29.61 -9.00 33.94
CA GLU A 172 30.17 -8.62 35.25
C GLU A 172 31.56 -9.26 35.49
N ALA A 173 32.48 -9.10 34.53
CA ALA A 173 33.88 -9.51 34.70
C ALA A 173 34.93 -8.52 34.15
N VAL A 174 34.55 -7.30 33.75
CA VAL A 174 35.50 -6.32 33.18
C VAL A 174 35.74 -5.08 34.06
N ALA A 175 35.08 -4.97 35.24
CA ALA A 175 35.21 -3.79 36.11
C ALA A 175 36.13 -3.95 37.35
N ALA A 176 36.90 -5.04 37.47
CA ALA A 176 37.78 -5.26 38.64
C ALA A 176 39.27 -5.52 38.28
N LYS A 177 39.77 -4.82 37.27
CA LYS A 177 41.22 -4.63 37.07
C LYS A 177 41.55 -3.14 37.00
N ASN A 178 41.51 -2.51 38.18
CA ASN A 178 42.47 -1.50 38.62
C ASN A 178 42.41 -1.40 40.15
#